data_AF-A0A2G6LWK8-F1
#
_entry.id   AF-A0A2G6LWK8-F1
#
_cell.length_a   1.000
_cell.length_b   1.000
_cell.length_c   1.000
_cell.angle_alpha   90.00
_cell.angle_beta   90.00
_cell.angle_gamma   90.00
#
_symmetry.space_group_name_H-M   'P 1'
#
loop_
_entity.id
_entity.type
_entity.pdbx_description
1 polymer ?
#
loop_
_entity_poly.entity_id
_entity_poly.type
_entity_poly.pdbx_seq_one_letter_code
_entity_poly.pdbx_strand_id
1 'polypeptide(L)'
;MRIPVITALLLFTAVALAGSLPFAHYGVLDTPSASLLRHSEIGFGMAGSVYSVDDSSGSSNMDVSVAGYLELGLFGRGQIGGSFLGSGGFSGTARGLIFAETITRPGFVAGVENITGEKNYDFFRDDNDSLYTYPVSQNLSIYGVFTKDFTYLISFPVKISIGYGTGRFQQSDESQDGFDNPIPGLFGSIHFTPLPETVFELEWDGRDINAGGRYRLNRNFTITAAASEIEYLFGSDSTSDGDVMQTPKFTVGIQGAFGPILGRTELDPYEKLRYTDDDEALRQLEEYRAGAREEIRELEDSIR
;
A
#
# COMPACT_ATOMS: atom_id res chain seq x y z
N MET A 1 24.19 -5.84 21.01
CA MET A 1 24.11 -4.41 20.66
C MET A 1 23.03 -4.24 19.61
N ARG A 2 21.89 -3.63 19.97
CA ARG A 2 20.67 -3.55 19.15
C ARG A 2 20.52 -2.13 18.59
N ILE A 3 21.21 -1.80 17.51
CA ILE A 3 20.99 -0.56 16.74
C ILE A 3 21.24 -0.78 15.23
N PRO A 4 20.40 -1.54 14.50
CA PRO A 4 20.36 -1.39 13.04
C PRO A 4 19.03 -0.80 12.53
N VAL A 5 17.95 -0.86 13.33
CA VAL A 5 16.60 -0.43 12.88
C VAL A 5 16.46 1.09 12.87
N ILE A 6 17.04 1.78 13.85
CA ILE A 6 16.97 3.25 13.96
C ILE A 6 17.90 3.92 12.93
N THR A 7 19.02 3.29 12.58
CA THR A 7 20.00 3.85 11.64
C THR A 7 19.54 3.76 10.18
N ALA A 8 18.72 2.76 9.83
CA ALA A 8 18.12 2.66 8.49
C ALA A 8 17.01 3.71 8.28
N LEU A 9 16.33 4.13 9.35
CA LEU A 9 15.28 5.16 9.32
C LEU A 9 15.83 6.58 9.12
N LEU A 10 17.10 6.82 9.48
CA LEU A 10 17.73 8.15 9.49
C LEU A 10 18.44 8.54 8.18
N LEU A 11 18.49 7.65 7.18
CA LEU A 11 19.25 7.85 5.94
C LEU A 11 18.43 8.36 4.74
N PHE A 12 17.14 8.68 4.92
CA PHE A 12 16.24 9.15 3.85
C PHE A 12 15.73 10.59 3.99
N THR A 13 16.08 11.32 5.04
CA THR A 13 15.55 12.67 5.35
C THR A 13 16.36 13.81 4.73
N ALA A 14 16.48 13.84 3.40
CA ALA A 14 17.08 15.00 2.72
C ALA A 14 16.64 15.20 1.26
N VAL A 15 15.32 15.28 0.98
CA VAL A 15 14.74 16.18 -0.04
C VAL A 15 13.33 16.50 0.42
N ALA A 16 13.19 17.65 1.07
CA ALA A 16 11.90 18.27 1.34
C ALA A 16 11.53 19.09 0.12
N LEU A 17 10.30 18.89 -0.34
CA LEU A 17 9.32 19.80 -0.94
C LEU A 17 8.24 18.81 -1.45
N ALA A 18 6.96 19.08 -1.14
CA ALA A 18 5.75 18.23 -1.01
C ALA A 18 4.89 17.72 -2.19
N GLY A 19 4.21 16.57 -2.09
CA GLY A 19 2.79 16.46 -2.47
C GLY A 19 2.15 15.14 -2.00
N SER A 20 0.82 15.06 -1.90
CA SER A 20 0.11 13.86 -1.42
C SER A 20 -0.94 13.42 -2.44
N LEU A 21 -0.88 12.16 -2.87
CA LEU A 21 -1.86 11.47 -3.72
C LEU A 21 -1.84 9.92 -3.61
N PRO A 22 -2.33 9.31 -2.53
CA PRO A 22 -2.55 7.87 -2.52
C PRO A 22 -3.82 7.37 -3.18
N PHE A 23 -4.90 8.16 -3.15
CA PHE A 23 -6.17 7.78 -3.76
C PHE A 23 -6.15 7.71 -5.30
N ALA A 24 -5.20 8.40 -5.94
CA ALA A 24 -5.05 8.41 -7.40
C ALA A 24 -4.33 7.18 -7.96
N HIS A 25 -3.83 6.25 -7.12
CA HIS A 25 -3.33 4.99 -7.64
C HIS A 25 -4.53 4.11 -8.03
N TYR A 26 -4.79 3.99 -9.33
CA TYR A 26 -5.83 3.11 -9.91
C TYR A 26 -7.29 3.58 -9.76
N GLY A 27 -7.50 4.75 -9.15
CA GLY A 27 -8.83 5.21 -8.75
C GLY A 27 -9.47 4.27 -7.75
N VAL A 28 -8.67 3.61 -6.90
CA VAL A 28 -9.12 2.74 -5.80
C VAL A 28 -8.21 3.03 -4.60
N LEU A 29 -8.66 2.73 -3.38
CA LEU A 29 -7.75 2.67 -2.23
C LEU A 29 -6.62 1.68 -2.51
N ASP A 30 -5.42 2.20 -2.72
CA ASP A 30 -4.20 1.41 -2.88
C ASP A 30 -3.05 2.06 -2.12
N THR A 31 -3.12 1.96 -0.79
CA THR A 31 -1.95 2.21 0.05
C THR A 31 -0.90 1.15 -0.26
N PRO A 32 0.36 1.56 -0.52
CA PRO A 32 1.42 0.59 -0.70
C PRO A 32 1.49 -0.40 0.47
N SER A 33 1.75 -1.66 0.17
CA SER A 33 1.96 -2.71 1.17
C SER A 33 3.11 -3.62 0.75
N ALA A 34 3.61 -4.42 1.69
CA ALA A 34 4.64 -5.42 1.41
C ALA A 34 4.10 -6.69 0.70
N SER A 35 2.85 -6.68 0.24
CA SER A 35 2.24 -7.77 -0.53
C SER A 35 2.45 -7.51 -2.03
N LEU A 36 3.13 -8.42 -2.72
CA LEU A 36 3.34 -8.35 -4.18
C LEU A 36 2.59 -9.47 -4.90
N LEU A 37 2.30 -9.24 -6.18
CA LEU A 37 1.87 -10.27 -7.12
C LEU A 37 2.92 -11.37 -7.23
N ARG A 38 2.45 -12.62 -7.40
CA ARG A 38 3.30 -13.79 -7.60
C ARG A 38 4.00 -13.72 -8.95
N HIS A 39 5.07 -14.50 -9.10
CA HIS A 39 5.74 -14.59 -10.41
C HIS A 39 4.72 -14.99 -11.48
N SER A 40 4.65 -14.22 -12.58
CA SER A 40 3.75 -14.41 -13.72
C SER A 40 2.26 -14.27 -13.40
N GLU A 41 1.93 -13.72 -12.24
CA GLU A 41 0.58 -13.27 -11.93
C GLU A 41 0.36 -11.87 -12.52
N ILE A 42 -0.79 -11.70 -13.15
CA ILE A 42 -1.23 -10.46 -13.76
C ILE A 42 -2.38 -9.91 -12.92
N GLY A 43 -2.20 -8.72 -12.37
CA GLY A 43 -3.23 -7.95 -11.70
C GLY A 43 -3.78 -6.90 -12.65
N PHE A 44 -5.09 -6.65 -12.61
CA PHE A 44 -5.72 -5.59 -13.38
C PHE A 44 -6.93 -5.06 -12.62
N GLY A 45 -7.34 -3.85 -12.96
CA GLY A 45 -8.58 -3.31 -12.43
C GLY A 45 -8.98 -2.02 -13.11
N MET A 46 -10.19 -1.60 -12.82
CA MET A 46 -10.77 -0.35 -13.27
C MET A 46 -11.70 0.20 -12.21
N ALA A 47 -11.80 1.52 -12.14
CA ALA A 47 -12.66 2.20 -11.20
C ALA A 47 -13.19 3.51 -11.78
N GLY A 48 -14.41 3.85 -11.38
CA GLY A 48 -15.02 5.13 -11.63
C GLY A 48 -15.19 5.87 -10.31
N SER A 49 -14.78 7.13 -10.28
CA SER A 49 -14.98 8.01 -9.13
C SER A 49 -15.88 9.17 -9.51
N VAL A 50 -16.80 9.50 -8.62
CA VAL A 50 -17.65 10.68 -8.70
C VAL A 50 -17.19 11.69 -7.66
N TYR A 51 -17.12 12.94 -8.07
CA TYR A 51 -16.69 14.05 -7.22
C TYR A 51 -17.46 15.32 -7.62
N SER A 52 -17.60 16.24 -6.68
CA SER A 52 -18.22 17.54 -6.90
C SER A 52 -17.13 18.58 -7.17
N VAL A 53 -17.29 19.35 -8.23
CA VAL A 53 -16.50 20.54 -8.49
C VAL A 53 -17.46 21.73 -8.51
N ASP A 54 -17.22 22.68 -7.63
CA ASP A 54 -17.98 23.92 -7.61
C ASP A 54 -17.35 24.87 -8.64
N ASP A 55 -18.16 25.32 -9.61
CA ASP A 55 -17.72 26.32 -10.57
C ASP A 55 -17.68 27.71 -9.90
N SER A 56 -16.84 28.60 -10.43
CA SER A 56 -16.73 30.03 -10.10
C SER A 56 -18.06 30.81 -10.02
N SER A 57 -19.15 30.23 -10.51
CA SER A 57 -20.52 30.73 -10.43
C SER A 57 -21.29 30.29 -9.16
N GLY A 58 -20.69 29.48 -8.29
CA GLY A 58 -21.31 28.88 -7.09
C GLY A 58 -22.24 27.71 -7.40
N SER A 59 -22.12 27.11 -8.59
CA SER A 59 -22.90 25.93 -8.99
C SER A 59 -22.05 24.67 -8.82
N SER A 60 -22.55 23.73 -8.02
CA SER A 60 -21.92 22.41 -7.87
C SER A 60 -22.22 21.52 -9.06
N ASN A 61 -21.18 21.13 -9.80
CA ASN A 61 -21.26 20.18 -10.89
C ASN A 61 -20.67 18.84 -10.44
N MET A 62 -21.36 17.74 -10.77
CA MET A 62 -20.81 16.39 -10.58
C MET A 62 -19.99 16.01 -11.80
N ASP A 63 -18.77 15.55 -11.58
CA ASP A 63 -17.90 14.98 -12.60
C ASP A 63 -17.57 13.51 -12.32
N VAL A 64 -17.18 12.79 -13.37
CA VAL A 64 -16.88 11.35 -13.33
C VAL A 64 -15.53 11.08 -13.97
N SER A 65 -14.59 10.58 -13.18
CA SER A 65 -13.29 10.13 -13.66
C SER A 65 -13.23 8.61 -13.73
N VAL A 66 -12.53 8.06 -14.74
CA VAL A 66 -12.33 6.61 -14.93
C VAL A 66 -10.85 6.26 -15.02
N ALA A 67 -10.40 5.37 -14.12
CA ALA A 67 -9.03 4.88 -14.03
C ALA A 67 -8.99 3.39 -14.29
N GLY A 68 -7.81 2.91 -14.69
CA GLY A 68 -7.54 1.48 -14.78
C GLY A 68 -6.06 1.17 -14.68
N TYR A 69 -5.77 -0.11 -14.51
CA TYR A 69 -4.40 -0.57 -14.33
C TYR A 69 -4.12 -1.98 -14.77
N LEU A 70 -2.83 -2.22 -14.97
CA LEU A 70 -2.27 -3.52 -15.27
C LEU A 70 -0.92 -3.66 -14.56
N GLU A 71 -0.73 -4.79 -13.88
CA GLU A 71 0.47 -5.14 -13.13
C GLU A 71 0.90 -6.56 -13.42
N LEU A 72 2.20 -6.81 -13.32
CA LEU A 72 2.82 -8.11 -13.52
C LEU A 72 3.79 -8.40 -12.37
N GLY A 73 3.61 -9.54 -11.72
CA GLY A 73 4.55 -10.06 -10.73
C GLY A 73 5.76 -10.76 -11.38
N LEU A 74 6.95 -10.44 -10.89
CA LEU A 74 8.24 -10.89 -11.40
C LEU A 74 9.00 -11.65 -10.31
N PHE A 75 9.34 -12.92 -10.60
CA PHE A 75 10.20 -13.76 -9.76
C PHE A 75 9.79 -13.88 -8.27
N GLY A 76 8.53 -13.60 -7.93
CA GLY A 76 8.02 -13.61 -6.56
C GLY A 76 8.64 -12.55 -5.65
N ARG A 77 9.35 -11.56 -6.23
CA ARG A 77 10.09 -10.51 -5.51
C ARG A 77 10.00 -9.14 -6.14
N GLY A 78 9.55 -9.04 -7.38
CA GLY A 78 9.35 -7.78 -8.08
C GLY A 78 7.94 -7.67 -8.59
N GLN A 79 7.49 -6.44 -8.81
CA GLN A 79 6.23 -6.12 -9.47
C GLN A 79 6.45 -4.88 -10.31
N ILE A 80 5.95 -4.91 -11.54
CA ILE A 80 5.94 -3.75 -12.44
C ILE A 80 4.52 -3.52 -12.92
N GLY A 81 4.17 -2.26 -13.16
CA GLY A 81 2.81 -1.91 -13.52
C GLY A 81 2.69 -0.59 -14.26
N GLY A 82 1.47 -0.36 -14.73
CA GLY A 82 1.05 0.90 -15.32
C GLY A 82 -0.40 1.19 -14.98
N SER A 83 -0.70 2.45 -14.69
CA SER A 83 -2.04 2.99 -14.52
C SER A 83 -2.37 3.98 -15.62
N PHE A 84 -3.64 3.99 -16.01
CA PHE A 84 -4.26 5.04 -16.80
C PHE A 84 -5.23 5.79 -15.88
N LEU A 85 -5.12 7.11 -15.84
CA LEU A 85 -5.84 7.97 -14.89
C LEU A 85 -6.75 8.97 -15.60
N GLY A 86 -7.30 8.57 -16.75
CA GLY A 86 -8.11 9.45 -17.58
C GLY A 86 -7.29 10.66 -18.04
N SER A 87 -7.58 11.80 -17.43
CA SER A 87 -6.98 13.10 -17.72
C SER A 87 -5.54 13.24 -17.22
N GLY A 88 -5.17 12.53 -16.15
CA GLY A 88 -3.81 12.49 -15.61
C GLY A 88 -2.83 11.63 -16.40
N GLY A 89 -3.26 11.09 -17.55
CA GLY A 89 -2.41 10.32 -18.44
C GLY A 89 -2.04 8.94 -17.91
N PHE A 90 -0.80 8.53 -18.18
CA PHE A 90 -0.29 7.20 -17.86
C PHE A 90 0.85 7.28 -16.85
N SER A 91 0.77 6.49 -15.78
CA SER A 91 1.77 6.42 -14.71
C SER A 91 2.35 5.01 -14.59
N GLY A 92 3.67 4.89 -14.66
CA GLY A 92 4.38 3.61 -14.49
C GLY A 92 4.80 3.37 -13.04
N THR A 93 4.79 2.11 -12.59
CA THR A 93 5.17 1.73 -11.23
C THR A 93 6.11 0.53 -11.20
N ALA A 94 6.97 0.48 -10.19
CA ALA A 94 7.84 -0.66 -9.92
C ALA A 94 8.04 -0.84 -8.41
N ARG A 95 7.99 -2.09 -7.94
CA ARG A 95 8.15 -2.46 -6.52
C ARG A 95 9.04 -3.68 -6.39
N GLY A 96 9.83 -3.72 -5.31
CA GLY A 96 10.73 -4.81 -4.97
C GLY A 96 10.59 -5.23 -3.52
N LEU A 97 10.38 -6.52 -3.29
CA LEU A 97 10.37 -7.15 -1.99
C LEU A 97 11.80 -7.30 -1.49
N ILE A 98 12.14 -6.55 -0.44
CA ILE A 98 13.43 -6.65 0.22
C ILE A 98 13.42 -7.88 1.13
N PHE A 99 12.35 -8.04 1.91
CA PHE A 99 12.13 -9.26 2.66
C PHE A 99 10.64 -9.55 2.89
N ALA A 100 10.30 -10.83 2.76
CA ALA A 100 8.94 -11.31 2.99
C ALA A 100 8.55 -11.21 4.46
N GLU A 101 7.26 -11.00 4.69
CA GLU A 101 6.65 -11.11 6.00
C GLU A 101 6.81 -12.54 6.55
N THR A 102 7.04 -12.65 7.85
CA THR A 102 7.00 -13.92 8.61
C THR A 102 6.12 -13.73 9.86
N ILE A 103 5.88 -14.79 10.62
CA ILE A 103 5.13 -14.72 11.89
C ILE A 103 5.74 -13.67 12.83
N THR A 104 7.07 -13.59 12.91
CA THR A 104 7.80 -12.73 13.86
C THR A 104 8.32 -11.42 13.27
N ARG A 105 8.40 -11.29 11.94
CA ARG A 105 8.96 -10.11 11.25
C ARG A 105 7.95 -9.51 10.27
N PRO A 106 7.77 -8.18 10.23
CA PRO A 106 6.99 -7.55 9.16
C PRO A 106 7.63 -7.82 7.78
N GLY A 107 6.85 -7.72 6.72
CA GLY A 107 7.39 -7.63 5.36
C GLY A 107 7.91 -6.22 5.08
N PHE A 108 8.86 -6.10 4.16
CA PHE A 108 9.37 -4.81 3.70
C PHE A 108 9.53 -4.78 2.18
N VAL A 109 8.91 -3.78 1.56
CA VAL A 109 8.99 -3.47 0.13
C VAL A 109 9.53 -2.06 -0.05
N ALA A 110 10.33 -1.88 -1.09
CA ALA A 110 10.67 -0.57 -1.63
C ALA A 110 10.06 -0.42 -3.03
N GLY A 111 9.57 0.76 -3.37
CA GLY A 111 8.93 1.00 -4.65
C GLY A 111 9.15 2.41 -5.18
N VAL A 112 8.78 2.58 -6.44
CA VAL A 112 8.74 3.86 -7.14
C VAL A 112 7.46 3.94 -7.96
N GLU A 113 6.83 5.11 -7.94
CA GLU A 113 5.62 5.41 -8.71
C GLU A 113 5.83 6.61 -9.62
N ASN A 114 4.97 6.70 -10.63
CA ASN A 114 5.03 7.71 -11.68
C ASN A 114 6.41 7.81 -12.32
N ILE A 115 6.87 6.68 -12.86
CA ILE A 115 8.12 6.55 -13.62
C ILE A 115 8.07 7.37 -14.92
N THR A 116 6.87 7.57 -15.48
CA THR A 116 6.62 8.19 -16.79
C THR A 116 6.78 9.71 -16.78
N GLY A 117 6.85 10.34 -15.60
CA GLY A 117 7.56 11.61 -15.43
C GLY A 117 6.71 12.88 -15.36
N GLU A 118 5.38 12.79 -15.44
CA GLU A 118 4.52 13.97 -15.34
C GLU A 118 4.51 14.52 -13.91
N LYS A 119 4.81 15.82 -13.75
CA LYS A 119 4.97 16.44 -12.43
C LYS A 119 3.67 16.43 -11.63
N ASN A 120 2.57 16.67 -12.32
CA ASN A 120 1.23 16.60 -11.80
C ASN A 120 0.56 15.47 -12.55
N TYR A 121 0.25 14.39 -11.87
CA TYR A 121 -0.57 13.32 -12.41
C TYR A 121 -1.71 13.16 -11.41
N ASP A 122 -2.91 13.55 -11.80
CA ASP A 122 -4.08 13.43 -10.94
C ASP A 122 -5.23 12.81 -11.72
N PHE A 123 -6.05 12.10 -10.98
CA PHE A 123 -7.27 11.53 -11.44
C PHE A 123 -8.41 12.56 -11.55
N PHE A 124 -8.30 13.66 -10.81
CA PHE A 124 -9.30 14.72 -10.75
C PHE A 124 -8.84 15.98 -11.48
N ARG A 125 -9.80 16.70 -12.05
CA ARG A 125 -9.58 18.01 -12.66
C ARG A 125 -10.10 19.09 -11.74
N ASP A 126 -9.45 20.25 -11.76
CA ASP A 126 -9.93 21.45 -11.10
C ASP A 126 -11.08 22.13 -11.87
N ASP A 127 -11.58 23.24 -11.32
CA ASP A 127 -12.63 24.10 -11.88
C ASP A 127 -12.29 24.71 -13.24
N ASN A 128 -11.00 24.73 -13.62
CA ASN A 128 -10.49 25.27 -14.88
C ASN A 128 -10.18 24.18 -15.94
N ASP A 129 -10.60 22.93 -15.70
CA ASP A 129 -10.30 21.76 -16.53
C ASP A 129 -8.80 21.43 -16.59
N SER A 130 -7.99 21.97 -15.68
CA SER A 130 -6.58 21.63 -15.50
C SER A 130 -6.37 20.54 -14.45
N LEU A 131 -5.22 19.87 -14.53
CA LEU A 131 -4.79 18.96 -13.47
C LEU A 131 -4.38 19.78 -12.24
N TYR A 132 -4.75 19.29 -11.07
CA TYR A 132 -4.37 19.92 -9.81
C TYR A 132 -2.84 20.11 -9.74
N THR A 133 -2.43 21.33 -9.40
CA THR A 133 -1.01 21.66 -9.29
C THR A 133 -0.54 21.40 -7.87
N TYR A 134 0.16 20.29 -7.69
CA TYR A 134 0.79 19.99 -6.42
C TYR A 134 1.94 20.96 -6.13
N PRO A 135 2.14 21.30 -4.85
CA PRO A 135 3.30 22.07 -4.44
C PRO A 135 4.62 21.40 -4.86
N VAL A 136 4.62 20.08 -5.09
CA VAL A 136 5.69 19.35 -5.78
C VAL A 136 5.26 18.24 -6.71
N SER A 137 6.22 18.05 -7.59
CA SER A 137 6.42 16.93 -8.47
C SER A 137 6.13 15.59 -7.80
N GLN A 138 5.05 14.99 -8.27
CA GLN A 138 4.60 13.65 -7.93
C GLN A 138 5.35 12.58 -8.75
N ASN A 139 6.19 12.99 -9.71
CA ASN A 139 7.00 12.06 -10.50
C ASN A 139 8.13 11.43 -9.69
N LEU A 140 8.46 10.18 -10.04
CA LEU A 140 9.50 9.39 -9.39
C LEU A 140 9.34 9.36 -7.85
N SER A 141 8.11 9.12 -7.40
CA SER A 141 7.80 9.02 -5.98
C SER A 141 8.35 7.72 -5.41
N ILE A 142 9.47 7.78 -4.69
CA ILE A 142 10.14 6.62 -4.09
C ILE A 142 9.59 6.39 -2.69
N TYR A 143 9.39 5.14 -2.30
CA TYR A 143 8.92 4.81 -0.96
C TYR A 143 9.46 3.49 -0.44
N GLY A 144 9.37 3.31 0.87
CA GLY A 144 9.50 2.03 1.56
C GLY A 144 8.30 1.80 2.47
N VAL A 145 7.82 0.55 2.56
CA VAL A 145 6.67 0.20 3.38
C VAL A 145 6.91 -1.09 4.15
N PHE A 146 6.57 -1.05 5.44
CA PHE A 146 6.47 -2.20 6.31
C PHE A 146 5.03 -2.66 6.41
N THR A 147 4.77 -3.95 6.31
CA THR A 147 3.43 -4.53 6.51
C THR A 147 3.49 -5.69 7.48
N LYS A 148 2.50 -5.75 8.37
CA LYS A 148 2.33 -6.85 9.33
C LYS A 148 0.86 -7.27 9.41
N ASP A 149 0.62 -8.55 9.19
CA ASP A 149 -0.66 -9.22 9.40
C ASP A 149 -0.70 -9.86 10.79
N PHE A 150 -1.58 -9.34 11.64
CA PHE A 150 -1.76 -9.80 13.02
C PHE A 150 -2.69 -11.01 13.13
N THR A 151 -3.31 -11.44 12.03
CA THR A 151 -4.18 -12.62 12.00
C THR A 151 -3.42 -13.85 12.49
N TYR A 152 -2.12 -13.95 12.16
CA TYR A 152 -1.28 -15.07 12.52
C TYR A 152 -0.71 -15.01 13.95
N LEU A 153 -0.57 -13.82 14.52
CA LEU A 153 0.08 -13.64 15.82
C LEU A 153 -0.91 -13.76 16.97
N ILE A 154 -2.07 -13.13 16.85
CA ILE A 154 -3.05 -13.00 17.94
C ILE A 154 -4.49 -13.32 17.50
N SER A 155 -4.67 -13.96 16.33
CA SER A 155 -6.00 -14.21 15.72
C SER A 155 -6.84 -12.94 15.57
N PHE A 156 -6.17 -11.79 15.48
CA PHE A 156 -6.81 -10.50 15.29
C PHE A 156 -6.74 -10.18 13.80
N PRO A 157 -7.89 -10.09 13.09
CA PRO A 157 -7.92 -10.05 11.62
C PRO A 157 -7.61 -8.66 11.08
N VAL A 158 -6.47 -8.12 11.47
CA VAL A 158 -5.99 -6.79 11.12
C VAL A 158 -4.61 -6.91 10.51
N LYS A 159 -4.43 -6.25 9.37
CA LYS A 159 -3.15 -6.01 8.74
C LYS A 159 -2.86 -4.52 8.78
N ILE A 160 -1.65 -4.17 9.18
CA ILE A 160 -1.19 -2.79 9.28
C ILE A 160 -0.04 -2.59 8.31
N SER A 161 -0.09 -1.51 7.53
CA SER A 161 1.02 -1.04 6.71
C SER A 161 1.44 0.36 7.15
N ILE A 162 2.74 0.59 7.29
CA ILE A 162 3.31 1.91 7.60
C ILE A 162 4.50 2.11 6.69
N GLY A 163 4.53 3.23 5.97
CA GLY A 163 5.57 3.52 5.02
C GLY A 163 6.02 4.97 5.06
N TYR A 164 7.14 5.21 4.39
CA TYR A 164 7.73 6.53 4.22
C TYR A 164 8.11 6.72 2.76
N GLY A 165 7.81 7.88 2.18
CA GLY A 165 8.12 8.16 0.79
C GLY A 165 8.36 9.63 0.45
N THR A 166 8.74 9.85 -0.79
CA THR A 166 8.97 11.16 -1.42
C THR A 166 7.94 11.42 -2.51
N GLY A 167 7.91 12.64 -3.04
CA GLY A 167 6.93 13.01 -4.08
C GLY A 167 5.54 12.93 -3.47
N ARG A 168 4.71 11.98 -3.92
CA ARG A 168 3.28 11.81 -3.57
C ARG A 168 2.91 11.42 -2.15
N PHE A 169 3.88 11.32 -1.25
CA PHE A 169 3.63 10.99 0.15
C PHE A 169 3.96 12.15 1.10
N GLN A 170 4.41 13.29 0.59
CA GLN A 170 4.86 14.43 1.38
C GLN A 170 3.78 15.52 1.45
N GLN A 171 3.38 15.95 2.64
CA GLN A 171 2.51 17.12 2.80
C GLN A 171 3.34 18.42 2.84
N SER A 172 2.77 19.54 2.38
CA SER A 172 3.39 20.87 2.47
C SER A 172 3.02 21.59 3.76
N ASP A 173 3.95 22.34 4.33
CA ASP A 173 3.68 23.23 5.49
C ASP A 173 2.78 24.44 5.13
N GLU A 174 2.60 24.73 3.83
CA GLU A 174 1.79 25.86 3.34
C GLU A 174 0.31 25.51 3.10
N SER A 175 -0.04 24.22 3.09
CA SER A 175 -1.44 23.78 2.98
C SER A 175 -2.06 23.78 4.38
N GLN A 176 -2.97 24.73 4.65
CA GLN A 176 -3.77 24.75 5.89
C GLN A 176 -4.90 23.72 5.91
N ASP A 177 -4.90 22.79 4.95
CA ASP A 177 -6.04 21.95 4.61
C ASP A 177 -5.65 20.46 4.73
N GLY A 178 -6.47 19.70 5.47
CA GLY A 178 -6.25 18.28 5.78
C GLY A 178 -5.71 18.03 7.20
N PHE A 179 -5.45 16.75 7.54
CA PHE A 179 -4.77 16.43 8.80
C PHE A 179 -3.29 16.79 8.72
N ASP A 180 -2.78 17.55 9.68
CA ASP A 180 -1.34 17.83 9.80
C ASP A 180 -0.55 16.52 9.95
N ASN A 181 0.29 16.20 8.98
CA ASN A 181 1.22 15.08 9.08
C ASN A 181 2.41 15.47 9.96
N PRO A 182 2.58 14.84 11.13
CA PRO A 182 3.69 15.16 12.02
C PRO A 182 5.07 14.78 11.43
N ILE A 183 5.09 13.93 10.39
CA ILE A 183 6.30 13.43 9.75
C ILE A 183 6.09 13.42 8.22
N PRO A 184 6.43 14.49 7.50
CA PRO A 184 6.24 14.58 6.05
C PRO A 184 6.87 13.37 5.32
N GLY A 185 6.07 12.69 4.50
CA GLY A 185 6.45 11.45 3.83
C GLY A 185 5.85 10.20 4.46
N LEU A 186 5.38 10.26 5.72
CA LEU A 186 4.77 9.14 6.42
C LEU A 186 3.34 8.90 5.91
N PHE A 187 3.05 7.63 5.61
CA PHE A 187 1.71 7.15 5.24
C PHE A 187 1.45 5.81 5.90
N GLY A 188 0.19 5.37 5.93
CA GLY A 188 -0.14 4.04 6.44
C GLY A 188 -1.56 3.60 6.16
N SER A 189 -1.83 2.33 6.41
CA SER A 189 -3.15 1.75 6.28
C SER A 189 -3.43 0.66 7.29
N ILE A 190 -4.72 0.46 7.56
CA ILE A 190 -5.26 -0.60 8.40
C ILE A 190 -6.30 -1.35 7.58
N HIS A 191 -6.10 -2.65 7.40
CA HIS A 191 -7.01 -3.54 6.70
C HIS A 191 -7.62 -4.49 7.71
N PHE A 192 -8.95 -4.44 7.90
CA PHE A 192 -9.71 -5.31 8.78
C PHE A 192 -10.47 -6.35 7.95
N THR A 193 -10.22 -7.64 8.20
CA THR A 193 -10.76 -8.75 7.39
C THR A 193 -11.71 -9.63 8.24
N PRO A 194 -12.93 -9.16 8.55
CA PRO A 194 -13.85 -9.91 9.41
C PRO A 194 -14.31 -11.24 8.80
N LEU A 195 -14.33 -11.32 7.46
CA LEU A 195 -14.67 -12.50 6.69
C LEU A 195 -13.62 -12.71 5.59
N PRO A 196 -13.35 -13.94 5.13
CA PRO A 196 -12.36 -14.18 4.08
C PRO A 196 -12.65 -13.45 2.75
N GLU A 197 -13.90 -13.08 2.50
CA GLU A 197 -14.35 -12.38 1.30
C GLU A 197 -14.46 -10.87 1.47
N THR A 198 -14.39 -10.35 2.70
CA THR A 198 -14.67 -8.93 3.00
C THR A 198 -13.49 -8.29 3.70
N VAL A 199 -13.00 -7.19 3.14
CA VAL A 199 -11.96 -6.35 3.74
C VAL A 199 -12.50 -4.94 3.89
N PHE A 200 -12.33 -4.35 5.07
CA PHE A 200 -12.50 -2.92 5.30
C PHE A 200 -11.14 -2.26 5.41
N GLU A 201 -11.00 -1.07 4.86
CA GLU A 201 -9.73 -0.37 4.72
C GLU A 201 -9.86 1.05 5.22
N LEU A 202 -8.90 1.43 6.03
CA LEU A 202 -8.63 2.81 6.39
C LEU A 202 -7.22 3.12 5.93
N GLU A 203 -7.08 4.17 5.15
CA GLU A 203 -5.82 4.69 4.65
C GLU A 203 -5.62 6.08 5.23
N TRP A 204 -4.40 6.33 5.69
CA TRP A 204 -3.91 7.69 5.88
C TRP A 204 -2.76 7.90 4.92
N ASP A 205 -2.96 8.89 4.07
CA ASP A 205 -2.31 8.97 2.79
C ASP A 205 -1.09 9.93 2.82
N GLY A 206 -0.82 10.43 4.03
CA GLY A 206 0.16 11.46 4.31
C GLY A 206 -0.45 12.85 4.40
N ARG A 207 -1.72 13.05 4.01
CA ARG A 207 -2.51 14.27 4.20
C ARG A 207 -3.94 13.94 4.61
N ASP A 208 -4.61 13.09 3.83
CA ASP A 208 -6.03 12.82 3.97
C ASP A 208 -6.32 11.41 4.51
N ILE A 209 -7.51 11.24 5.09
CA ILE A 209 -8.02 9.94 5.49
C ILE A 209 -8.99 9.42 4.43
N ASN A 210 -8.70 8.22 3.95
CA ASN A 210 -9.54 7.52 2.98
C ASN A 210 -10.07 6.23 3.60
N ALA A 211 -11.31 5.85 3.28
CA ALA A 211 -11.94 4.66 3.82
C ALA A 211 -12.72 3.90 2.76
N GLY A 212 -12.74 2.57 2.86
CA GLY A 212 -13.47 1.77 1.90
C GLY A 212 -13.55 0.30 2.26
N GLY A 213 -14.02 -0.47 1.30
CA GLY A 213 -14.19 -1.90 1.47
C GLY A 213 -14.12 -2.65 0.15
N ARG A 214 -13.66 -3.88 0.25
CA ARG A 214 -13.49 -4.83 -0.85
C ARG A 214 -14.31 -6.07 -0.57
N TYR A 215 -15.00 -6.55 -1.59
CA TYR A 215 -15.76 -7.79 -1.56
C TYR A 215 -15.33 -8.71 -2.70
N ARG A 216 -14.80 -9.88 -2.35
CA ARG A 216 -14.34 -10.89 -3.29
C ARG A 216 -15.54 -11.67 -3.83
N LEU A 217 -15.87 -11.44 -5.10
CA LEU A 217 -16.94 -12.17 -5.78
C LEU A 217 -16.58 -13.63 -6.02
N ASN A 218 -15.33 -13.87 -6.42
CA ASN A 218 -14.78 -15.20 -6.67
C ASN A 218 -13.25 -15.14 -6.62
N ARG A 219 -12.57 -16.24 -7.00
CA ARG A 219 -11.09 -16.34 -6.94
C ARG A 219 -10.35 -15.29 -7.78
N ASN A 220 -10.99 -14.73 -8.79
CA ASN A 220 -10.35 -13.87 -9.77
C ASN A 220 -10.87 -12.45 -9.75
N PHE A 221 -11.99 -12.16 -9.09
CA PHE A 221 -12.64 -10.86 -9.17
C PHE A 221 -13.08 -10.35 -7.80
N THR A 222 -12.85 -9.06 -7.59
CA THR A 222 -13.16 -8.30 -6.37
C THR A 222 -13.85 -6.99 -6.77
N ILE A 223 -14.93 -6.64 -6.09
CA ILE A 223 -15.54 -5.30 -6.18
C ILE A 223 -14.99 -4.46 -5.03
N THR A 224 -14.72 -3.19 -5.31
CA THR A 224 -14.29 -2.21 -4.31
C THR A 224 -15.25 -1.02 -4.29
N ALA A 225 -15.51 -0.50 -3.10
CA ALA A 225 -16.15 0.79 -2.90
C ALA A 225 -15.33 1.60 -1.90
N ALA A 226 -15.13 2.88 -2.16
CA ALA A 226 -14.31 3.75 -1.32
C ALA A 226 -14.83 5.19 -1.29
N ALA A 227 -14.50 5.88 -0.21
CA ALA A 227 -14.63 7.32 -0.05
C ALA A 227 -13.25 7.89 0.31
N SER A 228 -12.82 8.93 -0.40
CA SER A 228 -11.62 9.68 -0.07
C SER A 228 -11.96 10.95 0.70
N GLU A 229 -10.96 11.52 1.37
CA GLU A 229 -11.06 12.84 2.01
C GLU A 229 -12.25 12.89 2.99
N ILE A 230 -12.42 11.82 3.77
CA ILE A 230 -13.61 11.62 4.61
C ILE A 230 -13.66 12.61 5.77
N GLU A 231 -12.55 13.24 6.15
CA GLU A 231 -12.48 14.34 7.10
C GLU A 231 -13.45 15.47 6.76
N TYR A 232 -13.62 15.77 5.47
CA TYR A 232 -14.52 16.82 5.00
C TYR A 232 -16.00 16.41 5.09
N LEU A 233 -16.31 15.11 5.28
CA LEU A 233 -17.67 14.66 5.61
C LEU A 233 -18.05 14.95 7.07
N PHE A 234 -17.06 15.11 7.95
CA PHE A 234 -17.27 15.26 9.39
C PHE A 234 -16.86 16.64 9.92
N GLY A 235 -16.11 17.43 9.15
CA GLY A 235 -15.72 18.80 9.47
C GLY A 235 -16.87 19.80 9.32
N SER A 236 -16.92 20.79 10.21
CA SER A 236 -17.82 21.94 10.12
C SER A 236 -17.03 23.20 9.74
N ASP A 237 -17.35 23.81 8.60
CA ASP A 237 -17.11 25.22 8.24
C ASP A 237 -15.78 25.67 7.57
N SER A 238 -15.10 24.86 6.76
CA SER A 238 -14.04 25.41 5.88
C SER A 238 -13.74 24.57 4.63
N THR A 239 -14.73 24.34 3.78
CA THR A 239 -14.45 23.99 2.38
C THR A 239 -14.12 25.29 1.64
N SER A 240 -12.91 25.39 1.09
CA SER A 240 -12.66 26.35 0.02
C SER A 240 -13.44 25.85 -1.20
N ASP A 241 -14.55 26.52 -1.52
CA ASP A 241 -15.59 26.16 -2.53
C ASP A 241 -15.10 26.09 -3.99
N GLY A 242 -13.83 25.71 -4.24
CA GLY A 242 -13.25 25.50 -5.56
C GLY A 242 -12.03 24.57 -5.57
N ASP A 243 -11.57 24.06 -4.41
CA ASP A 243 -10.47 23.09 -4.37
C ASP A 243 -11.03 21.67 -4.39
N VAL A 244 -10.78 20.97 -5.49
CA VAL A 244 -11.20 19.58 -5.67
C VAL A 244 -10.60 18.65 -4.63
N MET A 245 -9.46 19.01 -4.03
CA MET A 245 -8.80 18.26 -2.96
C MET A 245 -9.42 18.46 -1.57
N GLN A 246 -10.52 19.22 -1.48
CA GLN A 246 -11.27 19.46 -0.26
C GLN A 246 -12.70 18.94 -0.36
N THR A 247 -12.91 17.93 -1.23
CA THR A 247 -14.24 17.38 -1.51
C THR A 247 -14.22 15.86 -1.42
N PRO A 248 -15.16 15.26 -0.68
CA PRO A 248 -15.22 13.82 -0.56
C PRO A 248 -15.52 13.19 -1.92
N LYS A 249 -14.75 12.16 -2.29
CA LYS A 249 -14.88 11.50 -3.59
C LYS A 249 -15.31 10.07 -3.38
N PHE A 250 -16.29 9.63 -4.14
CA PHE A 250 -16.86 8.30 -4.01
C PHE A 250 -16.49 7.44 -5.21
N THR A 251 -16.05 6.23 -4.93
CA THR A 251 -15.42 5.37 -5.92
C THR A 251 -16.05 3.99 -5.90
N VAL A 252 -16.27 3.44 -7.09
CA VAL A 252 -16.62 2.03 -7.28
C VAL A 252 -15.69 1.43 -8.32
N GLY A 253 -15.13 0.27 -8.02
CA GLY A 253 -14.18 -0.41 -8.90
C GLY A 253 -14.37 -1.91 -8.93
N ILE A 254 -13.77 -2.52 -9.95
CA ILE A 254 -13.59 -3.95 -10.08
C ILE A 254 -12.11 -4.25 -10.31
N GLN A 255 -11.60 -5.23 -9.61
CA GLN A 255 -10.23 -5.70 -9.70
C GLN A 255 -10.23 -7.19 -9.98
N GLY A 256 -9.18 -7.66 -10.63
CA GLY A 256 -8.95 -9.08 -10.79
C GLY A 256 -7.49 -9.46 -10.92
N ALA A 257 -7.24 -10.74 -10.69
CA ALA A 257 -5.92 -11.34 -10.82
C ALA A 257 -6.00 -12.68 -11.55
N PHE A 258 -5.06 -12.91 -12.46
CA PHE A 258 -4.90 -14.15 -13.20
C PHE A 258 -3.47 -14.65 -13.11
N GLY A 259 -3.31 -15.96 -12.90
CA GLY A 259 -2.01 -16.61 -12.79
C GLY A 259 -1.82 -17.31 -11.43
N PRO A 260 -0.60 -17.75 -11.11
CA PRO A 260 0.62 -17.68 -11.92
C PRO A 260 0.49 -18.49 -13.23
N ILE A 261 0.87 -17.88 -14.35
CA ILE A 261 0.82 -18.49 -15.69
C ILE A 261 2.00 -19.44 -15.92
N LEU A 262 3.15 -19.16 -15.31
CA LEU A 262 4.38 -19.93 -15.37
C LEU A 262 4.73 -20.46 -13.97
N GLY A 263 4.82 -21.80 -13.85
CA GLY A 263 5.26 -22.45 -12.61
C GLY A 263 4.17 -22.51 -11.54
N ARG A 264 3.41 -23.61 -11.50
CA ARG A 264 2.31 -23.85 -10.56
C ARG A 264 2.76 -24.26 -9.14
N THR A 265 4.01 -23.98 -8.77
CA THR A 265 4.66 -24.58 -7.58
C THR A 265 4.72 -23.68 -6.35
N GLU A 266 4.13 -22.48 -6.36
CA GLU A 266 4.06 -21.66 -5.16
C GLU A 266 2.68 -21.74 -4.50
N LEU A 267 2.65 -22.43 -3.35
CA LEU A 267 1.53 -22.48 -2.39
C LEU A 267 1.02 -21.07 -2.06
N ASP A 268 -0.28 -20.94 -1.76
CA ASP A 268 -1.04 -19.70 -1.41
C ASP A 268 -0.25 -18.85 -0.37
N PRO A 269 -0.24 -17.49 -0.34
CA PRO A 269 0.53 -16.77 0.68
C PRO A 269 0.01 -17.09 2.09
N TYR A 270 -1.28 -17.45 2.21
CA TYR A 270 -1.89 -18.00 3.42
C TYR A 270 -1.29 -19.36 3.83
N GLU A 271 -0.78 -20.14 2.88
CA GLU A 271 -0.05 -21.40 3.13
C GLU A 271 1.44 -21.15 3.42
N LYS A 272 2.08 -20.16 2.76
CA LYS A 272 3.48 -19.78 3.03
C LYS A 272 3.70 -19.24 4.44
N LEU A 273 2.70 -18.58 5.02
CA LEU A 273 2.78 -18.07 6.39
C LEU A 273 2.51 -19.14 7.47
N ARG A 274 2.18 -20.38 7.07
CA ARG A 274 1.74 -21.41 8.01
C ARG A 274 2.78 -22.42 8.48
N TYR A 275 3.98 -22.51 7.89
CA TYR A 275 4.98 -23.47 8.36
C TYR A 275 6.42 -23.04 8.00
N THR A 276 7.03 -22.21 8.85
CA THR A 276 8.50 -22.08 8.95
C THR A 276 9.02 -22.40 10.35
N ASP A 277 8.13 -22.52 11.35
CA ASP A 277 8.52 -22.88 12.73
C ASP A 277 9.02 -24.32 12.82
N ASP A 278 8.49 -25.26 12.04
CA ASP A 278 8.91 -26.67 12.13
C ASP A 278 10.37 -26.85 11.68
N ASP A 279 10.86 -26.15 10.66
CA ASP A 279 12.24 -26.35 10.18
C ASP A 279 13.26 -25.71 11.13
N GLU A 280 12.96 -24.54 11.71
CA GLU A 280 13.86 -23.88 12.66
C GLU A 280 13.80 -24.54 14.06
N ALA A 281 12.60 -24.97 14.50
CA ALA A 281 12.45 -25.77 15.72
C ALA A 281 13.03 -27.17 15.57
N LEU A 282 12.89 -27.81 14.39
CA LEU A 282 13.54 -29.08 14.07
C LEU A 282 15.05 -28.93 14.09
N ARG A 283 15.61 -27.87 13.48
CA ARG A 283 17.05 -27.60 13.53
C ARG A 283 17.54 -27.40 14.96
N GLN A 284 16.80 -26.65 15.78
CA GLN A 284 17.13 -26.46 17.20
C GLN A 284 17.03 -27.77 18.01
N LEU A 285 16.04 -28.61 17.73
CA LEU A 285 15.88 -29.93 18.36
C LEU A 285 16.98 -30.91 17.93
N GLU A 286 17.41 -30.85 16.67
CA GLU A 286 18.51 -31.66 16.14
C GLU A 286 19.84 -31.24 16.75
N GLU A 287 20.10 -29.93 16.88
CA GLU A 287 21.27 -29.38 17.58
C GLU A 287 21.27 -29.78 19.06
N TYR A 288 20.13 -29.68 19.74
CA TYR A 288 20.00 -30.10 21.14
C TYR A 288 20.23 -31.61 21.31
N ARG A 289 19.70 -32.43 20.40
CA ARG A 289 19.89 -33.88 20.41
C ARG A 289 21.33 -34.28 20.09
N ALA A 290 22.02 -33.53 19.23
CA ALA A 290 23.43 -33.74 18.95
C ALA A 290 24.28 -33.43 20.19
N GLY A 291 24.05 -32.29 20.85
CA GLY A 291 24.74 -31.92 22.09
C GLY A 291 24.51 -32.91 23.22
N ALA A 292 23.25 -33.34 23.44
CA ALA A 292 22.94 -34.34 24.47
C ALA A 292 23.61 -35.70 24.21
N ARG A 293 23.81 -36.09 22.94
CA ARG A 293 24.53 -37.32 22.59
C ARG A 293 26.03 -37.21 22.84
N GLU A 294 26.60 -36.04 22.64
CA GLU A 294 28.00 -35.76 22.93
C GLU A 294 28.24 -35.81 24.44
N GLU A 295 27.38 -35.18 25.24
CA GLU A 295 27.44 -35.22 26.71
C GLU A 295 27.29 -36.65 27.26
N ILE A 296 26.37 -37.45 26.71
CA ILE A 296 26.24 -38.88 27.08
C ILE A 296 27.52 -39.66 26.77
N ARG A 297 28.15 -39.41 25.60
CA ARG A 297 29.39 -40.09 25.23
C ARG A 297 30.54 -39.69 26.16
N GLU A 298 30.68 -38.42 26.48
CA GLU A 298 31.68 -37.93 27.43
C GLU A 298 31.49 -38.56 28.82
N LEU A 299 30.23 -38.70 29.27
CA LEU A 299 29.90 -39.37 30.52
C LEU A 299 30.23 -40.87 30.47
N GLU A 300 29.89 -41.57 29.38
CA GLU A 300 30.23 -42.99 29.20
C GLU A 300 31.75 -43.24 29.16
N ASP A 301 32.51 -42.36 28.51
CA ASP A 301 33.97 -42.42 28.47
C ASP A 301 34.60 -42.09 29.84
N SER A 302 33.98 -41.23 30.64
CA SER A 302 34.44 -40.90 32.00
C SER A 302 34.21 -42.02 33.03
N ILE A 303 33.29 -42.95 32.74
CA ILE A 303 32.94 -44.07 33.61
C ILE A 303 33.80 -45.31 33.32
N ARG A 304 34.47 -45.37 32.16
CA ARG A 304 35.39 -46.45 31.78
C ARG A 304 36.82 -46.21 32.26
#